data_AF-A0A9N7MKI1-F1
#
_entry.id   AF-A0A9N7MKI1-F1
#
_cell.length_a   1.000
_cell.length_b   1.000
_cell.length_c   1.000
_cell.angle_alpha   90.00
_cell.angle_beta   90.00
_cell.angle_gamma   90.00
#
_symmetry.space_group_name_H-M   'P 1'
#
loop_
_entity.id
_entity.type
_entity.pdbx_description
1 polymer ?
#
loop_
_entity_poly.entity_id
_entity_poly.type
_entity_poly.pdbx_seq_one_letter_code
_entity_poly.pdbx_strand_id
1 'polypeptide(L)'
;TVIRDEIGRTLGKADKEVLGNAAKVVLTKDTTTIVGDCSTQEAVNKRVTQIRNLIEVAEQDYEKEKLNERIAKLSGGVAVIQ
;
A
#
# COMPACT_ATOMS: atom_id res chain seq x y z
N THR A 1 -4.77 9.04 2.47
CA THR A 1 -5.51 9.14 1.19
C THR A 1 -4.59 9.60 0.08
N VAL A 2 -4.71 9.08 -1.15
CA VAL A 2 -3.83 9.49 -2.26
C VAL A 2 -4.34 10.80 -2.87
N ILE A 3 -3.46 11.81 -3.00
CA ILE A 3 -3.77 13.08 -3.65
C ILE A 3 -3.34 13.00 -5.12
N ARG A 4 -4.29 13.26 -6.01
CA ARG A 4 -4.11 13.26 -7.47
C ARG A 4 -5.05 14.30 -8.07
N ASP A 5 -4.50 15.20 -8.88
CA ASP A 5 -5.25 16.28 -9.52
C ASP A 5 -6.33 15.74 -10.47
N GLU A 6 -6.06 14.60 -11.12
CA GLU A 6 -6.99 13.90 -12.02
C GLU A 6 -8.32 13.52 -11.36
N ILE A 7 -8.33 13.38 -10.03
CA ILE A 7 -9.51 12.98 -9.23
C ILE A 7 -10.07 14.17 -8.45
N GLY A 8 -9.69 15.40 -8.84
CA GLY A 8 -10.16 16.64 -8.21
C GLY A 8 -9.58 16.93 -6.83
N ARG A 9 -8.53 16.21 -6.42
CA ARG A 9 -7.83 16.45 -5.13
C ARG A 9 -6.53 17.19 -5.40
N THR A 10 -6.48 18.47 -5.05
CA THR A 10 -5.30 19.34 -5.19
C THR A 10 -4.51 19.42 -3.89
N LEU A 11 -3.18 19.45 -3.99
CA LEU A 11 -2.27 19.53 -2.84
C LEU A 11 -2.51 20.80 -1.99
N GLY A 12 -2.85 21.92 -2.63
CA GLY A 12 -3.11 23.20 -1.92
C GLY A 12 -4.35 23.21 -1.03
N LYS A 13 -5.26 22.23 -1.16
CA LYS A 13 -6.47 22.08 -0.33
C LYS A 13 -6.38 20.85 0.59
N ALA A 14 -5.20 20.23 0.67
CA ALA A 14 -5.01 19.02 1.45
C ALA A 14 -4.93 19.36 2.94
N ASP A 15 -5.80 18.74 3.74
CA ASP A 15 -5.78 18.86 5.20
C ASP A 15 -5.07 17.67 5.88
N LYS A 16 -4.77 17.80 7.17
CA LYS A 16 -4.07 16.76 7.95
C LYS A 16 -4.77 15.40 7.90
N GLU A 17 -6.08 15.37 7.68
CA GLU A 17 -6.89 14.15 7.54
C GLU A 17 -6.46 13.27 6.35
N VAL A 18 -5.76 13.82 5.37
CA VAL A 18 -5.28 13.04 4.22
C VAL A 18 -4.00 12.25 4.53
N LEU A 19 -3.28 12.65 5.58
CA LEU A 19 -2.01 12.05 5.99
C LEU A 19 -2.25 10.70 6.68
N GLY A 20 -1.37 9.73 6.40
CA GLY A 20 -1.35 8.44 7.10
C GLY A 20 -0.49 8.50 8.36
N ASN A 21 -0.71 7.55 9.27
CA ASN A 21 0.12 7.34 10.45
C ASN A 21 0.94 6.06 10.30
N ALA A 22 2.12 6.03 10.92
CA ALA A 22 3.02 4.89 10.95
C ALA A 22 3.74 4.86 12.30
N ALA A 23 4.05 3.66 12.79
CA ALA A 23 4.82 3.49 14.03
C ALA A 23 6.28 3.89 13.85
N LYS A 24 6.86 3.60 12.67
CA LYS A 24 8.25 3.93 12.35
C LYS A 24 8.44 4.12 10.86
N VAL A 25 9.24 5.12 10.49
CA VAL A 25 9.70 5.33 9.13
C VAL A 25 11.22 5.30 9.12
N VAL A 26 11.81 4.45 8.28
CA VAL A 26 13.26 4.32 8.11
C VAL A 26 13.60 4.67 6.67
N LEU A 27 14.47 5.66 6.51
CA LEU A 27 14.95 6.14 5.22
C LEU A 27 16.41 5.73 5.06
N THR A 28 16.71 5.07 3.94
CA THR A 28 18.08 4.76 3.52
C THR A 28 18.33 5.38 2.15
N LYS A 29 19.55 5.29 1.63
CA LYS A 29 19.88 5.82 0.30
C LYS A 29 19.03 5.18 -0.80
N ASP A 30 18.76 3.88 -0.67
CA ASP A 30 18.17 3.08 -1.75
C ASP A 30 16.74 2.64 -1.44
N THR A 31 16.31 2.69 -0.17
CA THR A 31 15.00 2.16 0.24
C THR A 31 14.34 3.01 1.32
N THR A 32 13.01 3.06 1.27
CA THR A 32 12.15 3.61 2.34
C THR A 32 11.31 2.51 2.95
N THR A 33 11.43 2.31 4.26
CA THR A 33 10.67 1.30 5.00
C THR A 33 9.69 1.99 5.95
N ILE A 34 8.40 1.68 5.81
CA ILE A 34 7.32 2.22 6.63
C ILE A 34 6.71 1.07 7.44
N VAL A 35 6.83 1.13 8.76
CA VAL A 35 6.23 0.18 9.71
C VAL A 35 4.90 0.76 10.18
N GLY A 36 3.81 0.09 9.85
CA GLY A 36 2.46 0.49 10.26
C GLY A 36 2.26 0.37 11.78
N ASP A 37 1.33 1.15 12.31
CA ASP A 37 0.90 1.15 13.72
C ASP A 37 -0.29 0.20 13.98
N CYS A 38 -0.56 -0.72 13.05
CA CYS A 38 -1.70 -1.65 13.04
C CYS A 38 -3.10 -0.99 13.03
N SER A 39 -3.22 0.33 13.06
CA SER A 39 -4.51 1.04 13.04
C SER A 39 -5.34 0.77 11.77
N THR A 40 -4.67 0.36 10.70
CA THR A 40 -5.26 0.11 9.37
C THR A 40 -5.32 -1.37 8.99
N GLN A 41 -5.12 -2.28 9.94
CA GLN A 41 -5.03 -3.72 9.66
C GLN A 41 -6.25 -4.27 8.92
N GLU A 42 -7.46 -3.81 9.27
CA GLU A 42 -8.69 -4.22 8.60
C GLU A 42 -8.71 -3.77 7.12
N ALA A 43 -8.32 -2.53 6.84
CA ALA A 43 -8.23 -2.00 5.48
C ALA A 43 -7.17 -2.74 4.65
N VAL A 44 -6.03 -3.09 5.27
CA VAL A 44 -4.99 -3.92 4.66
C VAL A 44 -5.53 -5.30 4.32
N ASN A 45 -6.20 -5.97 5.26
CA ASN A 45 -6.79 -7.30 5.02
C ASN A 45 -7.82 -7.26 3.88
N LYS A 46 -8.70 -6.25 3.86
CA LYS A 46 -9.65 -6.05 2.77
C LYS A 46 -8.95 -5.88 1.43
N ARG A 47 -7.83 -5.15 1.39
CA ARG A 47 -7.05 -4.95 0.17
C ARG A 47 -6.34 -6.23 -0.27
N VAL A 48 -5.80 -7.02 0.67
CA VAL A 48 -5.20 -8.32 0.39
C VAL A 48 -6.22 -9.26 -0.22
N THR A 49 -7.45 -9.32 0.32
CA THR A 49 -8.54 -10.13 -0.26
C THR A 49 -8.87 -9.71 -1.69
N GLN A 50 -8.97 -8.39 -1.96
CA GLN A 50 -9.17 -7.90 -3.33
C GLN A 50 -8.06 -8.37 -4.28
N ILE A 51 -6.81 -8.35 -3.84
CA ILE A 51 -5.67 -8.77 -4.66
C ILE A 51 -5.67 -10.30 -4.85
N ARG A 52 -6.07 -11.08 -3.84
CA ARG A 52 -6.24 -12.54 -3.97
C ARG A 52 -7.28 -12.89 -5.02
N ASN A 53 -8.41 -12.19 -5.06
CA ASN A 53 -9.41 -12.40 -6.09
C ASN A 53 -8.87 -12.08 -7.50
N LEU A 54 -7.98 -11.09 -7.62
CA LEU A 54 -7.29 -10.80 -8.89
C LEU A 54 -6.32 -11.91 -9.32
N ILE A 55 -5.72 -12.64 -8.37
CA ILE A 55 -4.85 -13.78 -8.66
C ILE A 55 -5.66 -14.95 -9.25
N GLU A 56 -6.89 -15.18 -8.76
CA GLU A 56 -7.75 -16.27 -9.24
C GLU A 56 -8.15 -16.11 -10.70
N VAL A 57 -8.29 -14.87 -11.18
CA VAL A 57 -8.66 -14.56 -12.57
C VAL A 57 -7.44 -14.28 -13.46
N ALA A 58 -6.23 -14.21 -12.91
CA ALA A 58 -5.01 -14.03 -13.69
C ALA A 58 -4.67 -15.31 -14.46
N GLU A 59 -4.43 -15.18 -15.75
CA GLU A 59 -4.10 -16.32 -16.62
C GLU A 59 -2.58 -16.54 -16.71
N GLN A 60 -1.80 -15.46 -16.55
CA GLN A 60 -0.37 -15.46 -16.75
C GLN A 60 0.37 -15.62 -15.41
N ASP A 61 1.32 -16.55 -15.34
CA ASP A 61 2.04 -16.84 -14.10
C ASP A 61 2.85 -15.65 -13.59
N TYR A 62 3.39 -14.80 -14.49
CA TYR A 62 4.09 -13.58 -14.07
C TYR A 62 3.14 -12.57 -13.40
N GLU A 63 1.87 -12.50 -13.79
CA GLU A 63 0.88 -11.63 -13.16
C GLU A 63 0.59 -12.12 -11.75
N LYS A 64 0.39 -13.44 -11.58
CA LYS A 64 0.22 -14.06 -10.27
C LYS A 64 1.43 -13.80 -9.38
N GLU A 65 2.65 -13.90 -9.90
CA GLU A 65 3.87 -13.60 -9.16
C GLU A 65 3.90 -12.14 -8.67
N LYS A 66 3.60 -11.18 -9.55
CA LYS A 66 3.58 -9.75 -9.17
C LYS A 66 2.49 -9.41 -8.17
N LEU A 67 1.32 -10.05 -8.28
CA LEU A 67 0.24 -9.88 -7.29
C LEU A 67 0.61 -10.50 -5.94
N ASN A 68 1.28 -11.65 -5.91
CA ASN A 68 1.79 -12.27 -4.70
C ASN A 68 2.88 -11.42 -4.01
N GLU A 69 3.81 -10.84 -4.75
CA GLU A 69 4.79 -9.87 -4.21
C GLU A 69 4.08 -8.71 -3.51
N ARG A 70 3.01 -8.19 -4.12
CA ARG A 70 2.22 -7.10 -3.56
C ARG A 70 1.48 -7.51 -2.28
N ILE A 71 0.94 -8.73 -2.22
CA ILE A 71 0.34 -9.27 -0.99
C ILE A 71 1.38 -9.38 0.10
N ALA A 72 2.56 -9.93 -0.19
CA ALA A 72 3.64 -10.08 0.80
C ALA A 72 4.03 -8.72 1.40
N LYS A 73 4.19 -7.69 0.57
CA LYS A 73 4.49 -6.32 1.00
C LYS A 73 3.37 -5.69 1.86
N LEU A 74 2.11 -6.06 1.64
CA LEU A 74 0.98 -5.53 2.40
C LEU A 74 0.76 -6.29 3.73
N SER A 75 0.87 -7.61 3.70
CA SER A 75 0.59 -8.47 4.87
C SER A 75 1.65 -8.36 5.96
N GLY A 76 2.89 -7.98 5.63
CA GLY A 76 3.96 -7.83 6.61
C GLY A 76 3.82 -6.64 7.57
N GLY A 77 2.83 -5.76 7.37
CA GLY A 77 2.71 -4.50 8.13
C GLY A 77 3.87 -3.53 7.90
N VAL A 78 4.76 -3.88 6.96
CA VAL A 78 5.98 -3.17 6.60
C VAL A 78 5.96 -2.94 5.10
N ALA A 79 5.76 -1.68 4.70
CA ALA A 79 5.85 -1.29 3.31
C ALA A 79 7.30 -0.89 3.00
N VAL A 80 7.92 -1.58 2.04
CA VAL A 80 9.24 -1.23 1.51
C VAL A 80 9.07 -0.65 0.11
N ILE A 81 9.55 0.57 -0.07
CA ILE A 81 9.58 1.30 -1.33
C ILE A 81 11.04 1.35 -1.79
N GLN A 82 11.28 0.98 -3.05
CA GLN A 82 12.57 1.03 -3.75
C GLN A 82 12.42 1.94 -4.95
#